data_AF-A0A9W7YA45-F1
#
_entry.id   AF-A0A9W7YA45-F1
#
_cell.length_a   1.000
_cell.length_b   1.000
_cell.length_c   1.000
_cell.angle_alpha   90.00
_cell.angle_beta   90.00
_cell.angle_gamma   90.00
#
_symmetry.space_group_name_H-M   'P 1'
#
loop_
_entity.id
_entity.type
_entity.pdbx_description
1 polymer ?
#
loop_
_entity_poly.entity_id
_entity_poly.type
_entity_poly.pdbx_seq_one_letter_code
_entity_poly.pdbx_strand_id
1 'polypeptide(L)'
;MRWASPNRYLLLLLFNVLNVAAFGAIVAVAVINVVDRAAPTNLLIYYGYTGLLSLVLLLSELRVPRLLHSQARFLFTYTGRGIVLTYFGCITYSDRTFNVFACIYAVSLGVVYFVVAWVPFVSTQHGLAYN
;
A
#
# COMPACT_ATOMS: atom_id res chain seq x y z
N MET A 1 -6.65 -30.99 7.73
CA MET A 1 -7.17 -30.16 6.64
C MET A 1 -8.38 -29.39 7.15
N ARG A 2 -8.19 -28.16 7.62
CA ARG A 2 -9.29 -27.32 8.13
C ARG A 2 -9.93 -26.60 6.95
N TRP A 3 -11.22 -26.83 6.77
CA TRP A 3 -12.08 -26.16 5.80
C TRP A 3 -11.97 -24.64 5.98
N ALA A 4 -11.16 -23.99 5.13
CA ALA A 4 -11.12 -22.54 5.04
C ALA A 4 -12.38 -22.10 4.29
N SER A 5 -13.31 -21.46 5.01
CA SER A 5 -14.56 -20.94 4.45
C SER A 5 -14.28 -20.08 3.21
N PRO A 6 -14.99 -20.26 2.08
CA PRO A 6 -14.78 -19.52 0.82
C PRO A 6 -14.77 -17.99 1.00
N ASN A 7 -15.47 -17.47 2.02
CA ASN A 7 -15.45 -16.05 2.40
C ASN A 7 -14.05 -15.48 2.71
N ARG A 8 -13.12 -16.28 3.24
CA ARG A 8 -11.78 -15.80 3.62
C ARG A 8 -10.90 -15.53 2.41
N TYR A 9 -10.98 -16.36 1.38
CA TYR A 9 -10.22 -16.17 0.14
C TYR A 9 -10.70 -14.93 -0.63
N LEU A 10 -12.02 -14.70 -0.67
CA LEU A 10 -12.62 -13.49 -1.24
C LEU A 10 -12.16 -12.22 -0.53
N LEU A 11 -12.16 -12.21 0.81
CA LEU A 11 -11.66 -11.10 1.61
C LEU A 11 -10.18 -10.81 1.34
N LEU A 12 -9.34 -11.84 1.30
CA LEU A 12 -7.91 -11.69 1.02
C LEU A 12 -7.65 -11.16 -0.40
N LEU A 13 -8.41 -11.64 -1.39
CA LEU A 13 -8.31 -11.19 -2.76
C LEU A 13 -8.75 -9.73 -2.89
N LEU A 14 -9.83 -9.35 -2.21
CA LEU A 14 -10.30 -7.96 -2.15
C LEU A 14 -9.24 -7.03 -1.54
N PHE A 15 -8.63 -7.42 -0.41
CA PHE A 15 -7.54 -6.63 0.19
C PHE A 15 -6.32 -6.54 -0.72
N ASN A 16 -5.97 -7.59 -1.46
CA ASN A 16 -4.87 -7.53 -2.41
C ASN A 16 -5.18 -6.55 -3.56
N VAL A 17 -6.38 -6.62 -4.14
CA VAL A 17 -6.83 -5.70 -5.20
C VAL A 17 -6.82 -4.25 -4.71
N LEU A 18 -7.31 -3.99 -3.49
CA LEU A 18 -7.30 -2.66 -2.88
C LEU A 18 -5.88 -2.13 -2.69
N ASN A 19 -4.94 -2.97 -2.25
CA ASN A 19 -3.54 -2.61 -2.11
C ASN A 19 -2.88 -2.32 -3.45
N VAL A 20 -3.11 -3.16 -4.46
CA VAL A 20 -2.60 -2.95 -5.82
C VAL A 20 -3.13 -1.62 -6.37
N ALA A 21 -4.42 -1.33 -6.18
CA ALA A 21 -5.00 -0.05 -6.59
C ALA A 21 -4.38 1.13 -5.83
N ALA A 22 -4.14 1.02 -4.53
CA ALA A 22 -3.58 2.10 -3.72
C ALA A 22 -2.12 2.38 -4.07
N PHE A 23 -1.27 1.36 -4.12
CA PHE A 23 0.11 1.52 -4.54
C PHE A 23 0.20 1.98 -5.99
N GLY A 24 -0.67 1.48 -6.88
CA GLY A 24 -0.75 1.94 -8.27
C GLY A 24 -1.10 3.42 -8.39
N ALA A 25 -2.05 3.91 -7.59
CA ALA A 25 -2.41 5.33 -7.54
C ALA A 25 -1.24 6.20 -7.04
N ILE A 26 -0.54 5.76 -5.99
CA ILE A 26 0.63 6.47 -5.44
C ILE A 26 1.76 6.53 -6.49
N VAL A 27 2.03 5.43 -7.20
CA VAL A 27 3.02 5.40 -8.29
C VAL A 27 2.61 6.34 -9.42
N ALA A 28 1.34 6.34 -9.83
CA ALA A 28 0.84 7.24 -10.87
C ALA A 28 1.00 8.71 -10.48
N VAL A 29 0.67 9.08 -9.24
CA VAL A 29 0.88 10.43 -8.70
C VAL A 29 2.36 10.80 -8.72
N ALA A 30 3.25 9.90 -8.29
CA ALA A 30 4.68 10.14 -8.30
C ALA A 30 5.21 10.39 -9.73
N VAL A 31 4.79 9.58 -10.70
CA VAL A 31 5.19 9.74 -12.11
C VAL A 31 4.68 11.06 -12.69
N ILE A 32 3.40 11.39 -12.48
CA ILE A 32 2.81 12.65 -12.96
C ILE A 32 3.57 13.85 -12.38
N ASN A 33 3.82 13.85 -11.06
CA ASN A 33 4.52 14.96 -10.40
C ASN A 33 6.00 15.07 -10.81
N VAL A 34 6.66 13.96 -11.13
CA VAL A 34 8.05 13.97 -11.65
C VAL A 34 8.10 14.50 -13.09
N VAL A 35 7.15 14.10 -13.94
CA VAL A 35 7.08 14.52 -15.34
C VAL A 35 6.77 16.01 -15.46
N ASP A 36 5.93 16.55 -14.57
CA ASP A 36 5.41 17.90 -14.76
C ASP A 36 6.42 19.03 -14.52
N ARG A 37 7.66 18.76 -14.08
CA ARG A 37 8.79 19.70 -13.89
C ARG A 37 8.52 21.01 -13.11
N ALA A 38 7.28 21.28 -12.70
CA ALA A 38 6.84 22.47 -11.99
C ALA A 38 7.07 22.36 -10.48
N ALA A 39 7.38 21.16 -9.98
CA ALA A 39 7.67 20.92 -8.57
C ALA A 39 9.10 21.37 -8.22
N PRO A 40 9.31 22.05 -7.08
CA PRO A 40 10.64 22.36 -6.59
C PRO A 40 11.46 21.08 -6.37
N THR A 41 12.76 21.15 -6.66
CA THR A 41 13.69 19.99 -6.70
C THR A 41 13.66 19.15 -5.43
N ASN A 42 13.42 19.77 -4.28
CA ASN A 42 13.31 19.10 -2.99
C ASN A 42 12.12 18.13 -2.95
N LEU A 43 10.97 18.51 -3.50
CA LEU A 43 9.77 17.66 -3.58
C LEU A 43 9.93 16.52 -4.59
N LEU A 44 10.72 16.75 -5.65
CA LEU A 44 11.01 15.73 -6.65
C LEU A 44 11.72 14.51 -6.04
N ILE A 45 12.63 14.74 -5.09
CA ILE A 45 13.34 13.68 -4.35
C ILE A 45 12.34 12.85 -3.54
N TYR A 46 11.41 13.50 -2.83
CA TYR A 46 10.36 12.80 -2.07
C TYR A 46 9.44 11.98 -2.97
N TYR A 47 9.01 12.51 -4.12
CA TYR A 47 8.20 11.76 -5.08
C TYR A 47 8.97 10.61 -5.72
N GLY A 48 10.26 10.78 -5.99
CA GLY A 48 11.13 9.71 -6.48
C GLY A 48 11.23 8.54 -5.50
N TYR A 49 11.55 8.81 -4.22
CA TYR A 49 11.65 7.77 -3.20
C TYR A 49 10.31 7.11 -2.91
N THR A 50 9.23 7.89 -2.78
CA THR A 50 7.90 7.34 -2.52
C THR A 50 7.37 6.54 -3.71
N GLY A 51 7.60 6.99 -4.94
CA GLY A 51 7.27 6.25 -6.16
C GLY A 51 8.05 4.93 -6.27
N LEU A 52 9.35 4.94 -6.00
CA LEU A 52 10.18 3.73 -6.07
C LEU A 52 9.82 2.73 -4.97
N LEU A 53 9.60 3.20 -3.75
CA LEU A 53 9.21 2.36 -2.62
C LEU A 53 7.80 1.78 -2.80
N SER A 54 6.83 2.58 -3.29
CA SER A 54 5.48 2.09 -3.61
C SER A 54 5.48 1.11 -4.78
N LEU A 55 6.34 1.28 -5.78
CA LEU A 55 6.54 0.31 -6.86
C LEU A 55 7.08 -1.03 -6.34
N VAL A 56 8.07 -1.00 -5.44
CA VAL A 56 8.59 -2.23 -4.80
C VAL A 56 7.48 -2.94 -4.02
N LEU A 57 6.62 -2.20 -3.32
CA LEU A 57 5.50 -2.79 -2.58
C LEU A 57 4.41 -3.33 -3.50
N LEU A 58 4.10 -2.64 -4.60
CA LEU A 58 3.21 -3.13 -5.65
C LEU A 58 3.73 -4.46 -6.22
N LEU A 59 5.02 -4.53 -6.55
CA LEU A 59 5.64 -5.75 -7.04
C LEU A 59 5.63 -6.85 -5.98
N SER A 60 5.78 -6.50 -4.70
CA SER A 60 5.72 -7.46 -3.60
C SER A 60 4.34 -8.08 -3.41
N GLU A 61 3.26 -7.37 -3.78
CA GLU A 61 1.89 -7.91 -3.77
C GLU A 61 1.62 -8.87 -4.92
N LEU A 62 2.26 -8.64 -6.07
CA LEU A 62 2.18 -9.56 -7.21
C LEU A 62 3.08 -10.79 -7.02
N ARG A 63 4.26 -10.60 -6.42
CA ARG A 63 5.25 -11.65 -6.21
C ARG A 63 6.13 -11.32 -4.99
N VAL A 64 5.87 -11.99 -3.87
CA VAL A 64 6.63 -11.80 -2.62
C VAL A 64 8.09 -12.27 -2.82
N PRO A 65 9.08 -11.36 -2.75
CA PRO A 65 10.48 -11.77 -2.82
C PRO A 65 10.88 -12.48 -1.52
N ARG A 66 11.45 -13.68 -1.61
CA ARG A 66 11.90 -14.47 -0.44
C ARG A 66 12.86 -13.71 0.48
N LEU A 67 13.60 -12.73 -0.04
CA LEU A 67 14.53 -11.90 0.74
C LEU A 67 13.82 -10.96 1.73
N LEU A 68 12.70 -10.35 1.30
CA LEU A 68 11.91 -9.42 2.13
C LEU A 68 11.14 -10.15 3.25
N HIS A 69 10.95 -11.46 3.11
CA HIS A 69 10.29 -12.29 4.12
C HIS A 69 11.02 -12.29 5.47
N SER A 70 12.36 -12.24 5.46
CA SER A 70 13.17 -12.31 6.68
C SER A 70 13.29 -10.95 7.37
N GLN A 71 13.50 -9.88 6.59
CA GLN A 71 13.83 -8.56 7.14
C GLN A 71 12.65 -7.58 7.25
N ALA A 72 11.60 -7.73 6.42
CA ALA A 72 10.51 -6.76 6.32
C ALA A 72 9.16 -7.31 6.80
N ARG A 73 9.16 -8.23 7.76
CA ARG A 73 7.94 -8.91 8.27
C ARG A 73 6.87 -7.93 8.77
N PHE A 74 7.30 -6.77 9.29
CA PHE A 74 6.45 -5.66 9.71
C PHE A 74 5.68 -5.03 8.53
N LEU A 75 6.30 -4.86 7.36
CA LEU A 75 5.64 -4.29 6.17
C LEU A 75 4.58 -5.23 5.58
N PHE A 76 4.64 -6.52 5.89
CA PHE A 76 3.64 -7.51 5.45
C PHE A 76 2.52 -7.71 6.47
N THR A 77 2.55 -7.02 7.62
CA THR A 77 1.47 -7.06 8.61
C THR A 77 0.40 -6.02 8.25
N TYR A 78 -0.88 -6.30 8.52
CA TYR A 78 -1.97 -5.33 8.27
C TYR A 78 -1.71 -3.97 8.92
N THR A 79 -1.18 -3.95 10.14
CA THR A 79 -0.79 -2.72 10.85
C THR A 79 0.29 -1.94 10.10
N GLY A 80 1.36 -2.62 9.66
CA GLY A 80 2.47 -1.99 8.94
C GLY A 80 2.03 -1.46 7.58
N ARG A 81 1.19 -2.21 6.85
CA ARG A 81 0.60 -1.75 5.58
C ARG A 81 -0.26 -0.50 5.76
N GLY A 82 -1.10 -0.48 6.79
CA GLY A 82 -1.93 0.69 7.11
C GLY A 82 -1.12 1.95 7.40
N ILE A 83 -0.05 1.82 8.20
CA ILE A 83 0.85 2.94 8.51
C ILE A 83 1.58 3.43 7.24
N VAL A 84 2.09 2.50 6.42
CA VAL A 84 2.82 2.84 5.18
C VAL A 84 1.91 3.55 4.17
N LEU A 85 0.70 3.06 3.96
CA LEU A 85 -0.28 3.68 3.07
C LEU A 85 -0.68 5.08 3.54
N THR A 86 -0.91 5.24 4.85
CA THR A 86 -1.23 6.56 5.44
C THR A 86 -0.07 7.53 5.27
N TYR A 87 1.16 7.07 5.54
CA TYR A 87 2.36 7.88 5.37
C TYR A 87 2.59 8.32 3.92
N PHE A 88 2.45 7.41 2.95
CA PHE A 88 2.60 7.76 1.54
C PHE A 88 1.45 8.62 1.01
N GLY A 89 0.22 8.38 1.45
CA GLY A 89 -0.92 9.25 1.12
C GLY A 89 -0.65 10.70 1.54
N CYS A 90 -0.15 10.90 2.76
CA CYS A 90 0.21 12.23 3.24
C CYS A 90 1.36 12.87 2.46
N ILE A 91 2.42 12.13 2.10
CA ILE A 91 3.55 12.68 1.32
C ILE A 91 3.12 13.03 -0.11
N THR A 92 2.20 12.27 -0.68
CA THR A 92 1.70 12.51 -2.04
C THR A 92 0.69 13.65 -2.13
N TYR A 93 0.30 14.25 -1.01
CA TYR A 93 -0.59 15.41 -0.98
C TYR A 93 0.01 16.62 -1.71
N SER A 94 -0.79 17.21 -2.60
CA SER A 94 -0.46 18.38 -3.38
C SER A 94 -1.77 19.01 -3.90
N ASP A 95 -1.77 20.29 -4.25
CA ASP A 95 -2.97 21.07 -4.62
C ASP A 95 -3.69 20.57 -5.89
N ARG A 96 -3.14 19.58 -6.58
CA ARG A 96 -3.77 18.98 -7.75
C ARG A 96 -4.90 18.03 -7.34
N THR A 97 -6.05 18.18 -7.97
CA THR A 97 -7.25 17.38 -7.72
C THR A 97 -6.98 15.88 -7.74
N PHE A 98 -6.22 15.37 -8.72
CA PHE A 98 -5.86 13.95 -8.79
C PHE A 98 -5.05 13.47 -7.57
N ASN A 99 -4.12 14.29 -7.08
CA ASN A 99 -3.27 13.96 -5.93
C ASN A 99 -4.10 13.96 -4.64
N VAL A 100 -5.06 14.89 -4.52
CA VAL A 100 -6.02 14.92 -3.41
C VAL A 100 -6.87 13.65 -3.38
N PHE A 101 -7.41 13.20 -4.51
CA PHE A 101 -8.19 11.95 -4.57
C PHE A 101 -7.35 10.72 -4.20
N ALA A 102 -6.13 10.63 -4.73
CA ALA A 102 -5.21 9.53 -4.40
C ALA A 102 -4.82 9.52 -2.92
N CYS A 103 -4.59 10.71 -2.33
CA CYS A 103 -4.31 10.87 -0.90
C CYS A 103 -5.49 10.39 -0.04
N ILE A 104 -6.71 10.88 -0.30
CA ILE A 104 -7.91 10.47 0.45
C ILE A 104 -8.12 8.96 0.36
N TYR A 105 -7.95 8.37 -0.83
CA TYR A 105 -8.06 6.94 -1.03
C TYR A 105 -7.00 6.16 -0.22
N ALA A 106 -5.72 6.54 -0.32
CA ALA A 106 -4.63 5.87 0.39
C ALA A 106 -4.77 5.98 1.93
N VAL A 107 -5.13 7.16 2.44
CA VAL A 107 -5.32 7.41 3.86
C VAL A 107 -6.53 6.66 4.40
N SER A 108 -7.68 6.71 3.70
CA SER A 108 -8.87 5.97 4.12
C SER A 108 -8.62 4.47 4.16
N LEU A 109 -7.92 3.91 3.16
CA LEU A 109 -7.51 2.51 3.15
C LEU A 109 -6.54 2.20 4.30
N GLY A 110 -5.60 3.11 4.59
CA GLY A 110 -4.68 2.99 5.72
C GLY A 110 -5.39 2.94 7.08
N VAL A 111 -6.41 3.77 7.28
CA VAL A 111 -7.26 3.76 8.48
C VAL A 111 -8.05 2.46 8.59
N VAL A 112 -8.64 1.98 7.48
CA VAL A 112 -9.35 0.68 7.47
C VAL A 112 -8.40 -0.45 7.88
N TYR A 113 -7.18 -0.48 7.34
CA TYR A 113 -6.18 -1.48 7.75
C TYR A 113 -5.78 -1.37 9.21
N PHE A 114 -5.69 -0.15 9.73
CA PHE A 114 -5.41 0.08 11.14
C PHE A 114 -6.55 -0.48 12.01
N VAL A 115 -7.81 -0.15 11.71
CA VAL A 115 -8.98 -0.66 12.46
C VAL A 115 -9.06 -2.19 12.38
N VAL A 116 -8.87 -2.77 11.19
CA VAL A 116 -8.88 -4.23 11.00
C VAL A 116 -7.78 -4.91 11.81
N ALA A 117 -6.63 -4.27 11.99
CA ALA A 117 -5.54 -4.81 12.82
C ALA A 117 -5.89 -4.90 14.32
N TRP A 118 -6.82 -4.09 14.81
CA TRP A 118 -7.30 -4.15 16.21
C TRP A 118 -8.44 -5.14 16.41
N VAL A 119 -9.02 -5.70 15.33
CA VAL A 119 -10.08 -6.70 15.43
C VAL A 119 -9.45 -8.09 15.59
N PRO A 120 -9.61 -8.77 16.74
CA PRO A 120 -8.94 -10.05 17.05
C PRO A 120 -9.40 -11.23 16.17
N PHE A 121 -10.35 -11.01 15.28
CA PHE A 121 -10.93 -12.02 14.39
C PHE A 121 -10.07 -12.29 13.15
N VAL A 122 -9.21 -11.35 12.77
CA VAL A 122 -8.30 -11.49 11.63
C VAL A 122 -6.95 -11.93 12.20
N SER A 123 -6.68 -13.24 12.18
CA SER A 123 -5.33 -13.75 12.35
C SER A 123 -4.37 -12.89 11.53
N THR A 124 -3.15 -12.66 12.01
CA THR A 124 -2.03 -11.99 11.32
C THR A 124 -1.75 -12.64 9.96
N GLN A 125 -2.65 -12.46 8.99
CA GLN A 125 -2.62 -13.12 7.70
C GLN A 125 -1.58 -12.38 6.88
N HIS A 126 -0.45 -13.04 6.76
CA HIS A 126 0.45 -12.84 5.66
C HIS A 126 -0.38 -13.16 4.39
N GLY A 127 -0.27 -12.33 3.35
CA GLY A 127 -1.16 -12.40 2.17
C GLY A 127 -1.25 -13.79 1.51
N LEU A 128 -2.14 -13.94 0.53
CA LEU A 128 -2.43 -15.21 -0.19
C LEU A 128 -1.22 -16.02 -0.68
N ALA A 129 -0.05 -15.39 -0.85
CA ALA A 129 1.19 -16.02 -1.28
C ALA A 129 2.03 -16.67 -0.14
N TYR A 130 1.53 -16.69 1.10
CA TYR A 130 2.23 -17.21 2.28
C TYR A 130 1.77 -18.61 2.74
N ASN A 131 1.08 -19.36 1.88
CA ASN A 131 0.85 -20.79 2.06
C ASN A 131 1.93 -21.60 1.33
#